data_AF-A0A2V7LBE0-F1
#
_entry.id   AF-A0A2V7LBE0-F1
#
_cell.length_a   1.000
_cell.length_b   1.000
_cell.length_c   1.000
_cell.angle_alpha   90.00
_cell.angle_beta   90.00
_cell.angle_gamma   90.00
#
_symmetry.space_group_name_H-M   'P 1'
#
loop_
_entity.id
_entity.type
_entity.pdbx_description
1 polymer ?
#
loop_
_entity_poly.entity_id
_entity_poly.type
_entity_poly.pdbx_seq_one_letter_code
_entity_poly.pdbx_strand_id
1 'polypeptide(L)'
;AHPEQHFDFYKYSPTFALLFAPLAYLPFALGFLCWSLLNGLLLWYALDRLLPARPATIALALLYLEVLLALQYGQSNALVAALMILAFVAFERRRPLGAALSITLGAAVKLFPLAALSLAAFYPRRIRFGAIFITVLA
;
A
#
# COMPACT_ATOMS: atom_id res chain seq x y z
N ALA A 1 -11.84 -22.11 13.07
CA ALA A 1 -10.47 -22.60 13.37
C ALA A 1 -10.58 -23.60 14.52
N HIS A 2 -9.80 -24.67 14.52
CA HIS A 2 -9.67 -25.64 15.63
C HIS A 2 -8.39 -25.31 16.42
N PRO A 3 -8.46 -24.39 17.40
CA PRO A 3 -7.28 -23.89 18.13
C PRO A 3 -6.59 -24.98 18.95
N GLU A 4 -7.28 -26.08 19.27
CA GLU A 4 -6.69 -27.25 19.91
C GLU A 4 -5.78 -28.09 19.00
N GLN A 5 -5.79 -27.86 17.68
CA GLN A 5 -5.06 -28.67 16.71
C GLN A 5 -3.98 -27.91 15.92
N HIS A 6 -4.05 -26.57 15.90
CA HIS A 6 -3.15 -25.74 15.09
C HIS A 6 -2.72 -24.51 15.88
N PHE A 7 -1.39 -24.31 15.98
CA PHE A 7 -0.84 -23.02 16.43
C PHE A 7 -1.21 -21.93 15.43
N ASP A 8 -1.48 -20.73 15.95
CA ASP A 8 -1.69 -19.55 15.12
C ASP A 8 -0.37 -19.15 14.44
N PHE A 9 -0.27 -19.39 13.13
CA PHE A 9 0.86 -19.01 12.29
C PHE A 9 0.65 -17.66 11.60
N TYR A 10 -0.29 -16.83 12.06
CA TYR A 10 -0.50 -15.51 11.49
C TYR A 10 0.72 -14.61 11.76
N LYS A 11 1.57 -14.46 10.75
CA LYS A 11 2.84 -13.73 10.80
C LYS A 11 2.72 -12.23 10.49
N TYR A 12 1.50 -11.74 10.24
CA TYR A 12 1.27 -10.34 9.87
C TYR A 12 0.88 -9.51 11.08
N SER A 13 1.00 -8.18 10.96
CA SER A 13 0.60 -7.28 12.04
C SER A 13 -0.91 -7.38 12.32
N PRO A 14 -1.34 -7.13 13.56
CA PRO A 14 -2.77 -7.02 13.88
C PRO A 14 -3.47 -5.93 13.04
N THR A 15 -2.75 -4.84 12.73
CA THR A 15 -3.25 -3.78 11.86
C THR A 15 -3.53 -4.27 10.44
N PHE A 16 -2.72 -5.17 9.88
CA PHE A 16 -3.02 -5.79 8.60
C PHE A 16 -4.31 -6.62 8.66
N ALA A 17 -4.53 -7.38 9.74
CA ALA A 17 -5.76 -8.14 9.92
C ALA A 17 -6.99 -7.23 9.96
N LEU A 18 -6.89 -6.10 10.68
CA LEU A 18 -7.97 -5.12 10.78
C LEU A 18 -8.31 -4.48 9.43
N LEU A 19 -7.35 -4.29 8.53
CA LEU A 19 -7.62 -3.80 7.17
C LEU A 19 -8.51 -4.75 6.35
N PHE A 20 -8.53 -6.04 6.70
CA PHE A 20 -9.44 -7.02 6.09
C PHE A 20 -10.79 -7.11 6.78
N ALA A 21 -11.02 -6.48 7.93
CA ALA A 21 -12.30 -6.49 8.62
C ALA A 21 -13.50 -6.16 7.71
N PRO A 22 -13.47 -5.13 6.83
CA PRO A 22 -14.58 -4.89 5.91
C PRO A 22 -14.74 -6.00 4.85
N LEU A 23 -13.65 -6.65 4.44
CA LEU A 23 -13.69 -7.75 3.47
C LEU A 23 -14.16 -9.08 4.10
N ALA A 24 -13.99 -9.24 5.43
CA ALA A 24 -14.33 -10.46 6.15
C ALA A 24 -15.83 -10.79 6.15
N TYR A 25 -16.69 -9.79 5.94
CA TYR A 25 -18.14 -9.98 5.83
C TYR A 25 -18.60 -10.40 4.42
N LEU A 26 -17.71 -10.36 3.42
CA LEU A 26 -18.04 -10.76 2.05
C LEU A 26 -17.81 -12.26 1.83
N PRO A 27 -18.57 -12.90 0.92
CA PRO A 27 -18.22 -14.21 0.39
C PRO A 27 -16.79 -14.22 -0.14
N PHE A 28 -16.06 -15.34 0.06
CA PHE A 28 -14.64 -15.45 -0.27
C PHE A 28 -14.28 -14.93 -1.67
N ALA A 29 -15.04 -15.33 -2.69
CA ALA A 29 -14.80 -14.90 -4.08
C ALA A 29 -14.91 -13.38 -4.26
N LEU A 30 -15.88 -12.74 -3.60
CA LEU A 30 -16.05 -11.29 -3.64
C LEU A 30 -14.95 -10.57 -2.85
N GLY A 31 -14.61 -11.06 -1.66
CA GLY A 31 -13.50 -10.53 -0.87
C GLY A 31 -12.18 -10.60 -1.64
N PHE A 32 -11.89 -11.74 -2.26
CA PHE A 32 -10.69 -11.94 -3.08
C PHE A 32 -10.67 -11.04 -4.33
N LEU A 33 -11.82 -10.88 -5.00
CA LEU A 33 -11.95 -9.97 -6.13
C LEU A 33 -11.70 -8.51 -5.72
N CYS A 34 -12.35 -8.04 -4.64
CA CYS A 34 -12.15 -6.69 -4.12
C CYS A 34 -10.69 -6.45 -3.72
N TRP A 35 -10.06 -7.42 -3.06
CA TRP A 35 -8.64 -7.35 -2.70
C TRP A 35 -7.73 -7.28 -3.92
N SER A 36 -8.00 -8.10 -4.93
CA SER A 36 -7.23 -8.13 -6.18
C SER A 36 -7.38 -6.81 -6.96
N LEU A 37 -8.61 -6.30 -7.07
CA LEU A 37 -8.89 -5.03 -7.72
C LEU A 37 -8.21 -3.87 -7.00
N LEU A 38 -8.24 -3.83 -5.66
CA LEU A 38 -7.53 -2.80 -4.88
C LEU A 38 -6.04 -2.78 -5.21
N ASN A 39 -5.39 -3.94 -5.24
CA ASN A 39 -3.96 -4.07 -5.53
C ASN A 39 -3.64 -3.59 -6.96
N GLY A 40 -4.37 -4.07 -7.97
CA GLY A 40 -4.11 -3.73 -9.36
C GLY A 40 -4.45 -2.28 -9.70
N LEU A 41 -5.64 -1.80 -9.29
CA LEU A 41 -6.11 -0.46 -9.61
C LEU A 41 -5.29 0.62 -8.90
N LEU A 42 -4.88 0.39 -7.65
CA LEU A 42 -4.08 1.38 -6.95
C LEU A 42 -2.67 1.48 -7.55
N LEU A 43 -2.06 0.38 -7.99
CA LEU A 43 -0.78 0.40 -8.68
C LEU A 43 -0.87 1.12 -10.03
N TRP A 44 -1.91 0.83 -10.82
CA TRP A 44 -2.22 1.56 -12.04
C TRP A 44 -2.33 3.06 -11.77
N TYR A 45 -3.14 3.45 -10.78
CA TYR A 45 -3.32 4.84 -10.39
C TYR A 45 -2.01 5.49 -9.96
N ALA A 46 -1.19 4.80 -9.15
CA ALA A 46 0.08 5.32 -8.69
C ALA A 46 1.05 5.61 -9.85
N LEU A 47 1.14 4.71 -10.83
CA LEU A 47 1.99 4.89 -12.02
C LEU A 47 1.50 6.00 -12.93
N ASP A 48 0.18 6.12 -13.14
CA ASP A 48 -0.43 7.23 -13.89
C ASP A 48 -0.15 8.58 -13.24
N ARG A 49 -0.10 8.64 -11.90
CA ARG A 49 0.24 9.87 -11.18
C ARG A 49 1.73 10.21 -11.19
N LEU A 50 2.59 9.20 -11.33
CA LEU A 50 4.05 9.34 -11.30
C LEU A 50 4.62 9.69 -12.67
N LEU A 51 4.12 9.05 -13.73
CA LEU A 51 4.72 9.06 -15.05
C LEU A 51 3.77 9.63 -16.11
N PRO A 52 4.29 10.22 -17.21
CA PRO A 52 3.47 10.52 -18.38
C PRO A 52 2.83 9.25 -18.96
N ALA A 53 1.73 9.40 -19.70
CA ALA A 53 0.89 8.27 -20.14
C ALA A 53 1.65 7.13 -20.85
N ARG A 54 2.56 7.45 -21.78
CA ARG A 54 3.34 6.44 -22.52
C ARG A 54 4.32 5.67 -21.61
N PRO A 55 5.20 6.33 -20.83
CA PRO A 55 6.02 5.64 -19.83
C PRO A 55 5.21 4.86 -18.78
N ALA A 56 4.07 5.37 -18.31
CA ALA A 56 3.20 4.65 -17.38
C ALA A 56 2.68 3.33 -17.98
N THR A 57 2.25 3.36 -19.24
CA THR A 57 1.82 2.17 -19.99
C THR A 57 2.95 1.16 -20.15
N ILE A 58 4.16 1.62 -20.46
CA ILE A 58 5.34 0.76 -20.57
C ILE A 58 5.67 0.13 -19.20
N ALA A 59 5.65 0.90 -18.12
CA ALA A 59 5.87 0.38 -16.77
C ALA A 59 4.85 -0.71 -16.41
N LEU A 60 3.56 -0.50 -16.71
CA LEU A 60 2.51 -1.49 -16.51
C LEU A 60 2.73 -2.76 -17.35
N ALA A 61 3.17 -2.61 -18.61
CA ALA A 61 3.48 -3.75 -19.46
C ALA A 61 4.66 -4.57 -18.92
N LEU A 62 5.71 -3.92 -18.42
CA LEU A 62 6.86 -4.58 -17.79
C LEU A 62 6.49 -5.29 -16.49
N LEU A 63 5.59 -4.70 -15.71
CA LEU A 63 5.13 -5.25 -14.43
C LEU A 63 4.01 -6.29 -14.57
N TYR A 64 3.44 -6.46 -15.76
CA TYR A 64 2.22 -7.25 -15.98
C TYR A 64 2.31 -8.66 -15.40
N LEU A 65 3.39 -9.39 -15.70
CA LEU A 65 3.52 -10.79 -15.26
C LEU A 65 3.65 -10.90 -13.73
N GLU A 66 4.45 -10.04 -13.12
CA GLU A 66 4.62 -9.98 -11.67
C GLU A 66 3.30 -9.63 -10.96
N VAL A 67 2.58 -8.63 -11.48
CA VAL A 67 1.28 -8.23 -10.93
C VAL A 67 0.26 -9.36 -11.10
N LEU A 68 0.19 -10.01 -12.26
CA LEU A 68 -0.73 -11.13 -12.50
C LEU A 68 -0.50 -12.26 -11.50
N LEU A 69 0.75 -12.67 -11.30
CA LEU A 69 1.10 -13.72 -10.34
C LEU A 69 0.80 -13.27 -8.90
N ALA A 70 1.17 -12.05 -8.52
CA ALA A 70 0.90 -11.51 -7.19
C ALA A 70 -0.60 -11.50 -6.88
N LEU A 71 -1.45 -11.15 -7.85
CA LEU A 71 -2.91 -11.15 -7.70
C LEU A 71 -3.46 -12.57 -7.54
N GLN A 72 -2.98 -13.56 -8.31
CA GLN A 72 -3.41 -14.96 -8.18
C GLN A 72 -3.11 -15.54 -6.80
N TYR A 73 -2.00 -15.14 -6.19
CA TYR A 73 -1.63 -15.55 -4.83
C TYR A 73 -2.19 -14.63 -3.73
N GLY A 74 -3.01 -13.63 -4.07
CA GLY A 74 -3.58 -12.69 -3.11
C GLY A 74 -2.53 -11.83 -2.37
N GLN A 75 -1.36 -11.61 -2.96
CA GLN A 75 -0.27 -10.86 -2.32
C GLN A 75 -0.58 -9.36 -2.22
N SER A 76 0.04 -8.70 -1.23
CA SER A 76 -0.07 -7.26 -1.01
C SER A 76 1.05 -6.43 -1.64
N ASN A 77 1.95 -7.04 -2.42
CA ASN A 77 3.15 -6.36 -2.95
C ASN A 77 2.78 -5.19 -3.86
N ALA A 78 1.78 -5.35 -4.72
CA ALA A 78 1.32 -4.29 -5.63
C ALA A 78 0.73 -3.10 -4.85
N LEU A 79 -0.10 -3.36 -3.83
CA LEU A 79 -0.62 -2.34 -2.92
C LEU A 79 0.51 -1.58 -2.20
N VAL A 80 1.49 -2.30 -1.65
CA VAL A 80 2.65 -1.72 -0.96
C VAL A 80 3.47 -0.84 -1.90
N ALA A 81 3.77 -1.32 -3.10
CA ALA A 81 4.48 -0.55 -4.11
C ALA A 81 3.71 0.72 -4.52
N ALA A 82 2.40 0.60 -4.73
CA ALA A 82 1.53 1.71 -5.07
C ALA A 82 1.55 2.80 -3.98
N LEU A 83 1.44 2.41 -2.70
CA LEU A 83 1.47 3.34 -1.57
C LEU A 83 2.83 4.04 -1.43
N MET A 84 3.94 3.35 -1.68
CA MET A 84 5.27 3.96 -1.69
C MET A 84 5.41 4.99 -2.82
N ILE A 85 4.92 4.68 -4.02
CA ILE A 85 4.89 5.62 -5.15
C ILE A 85 4.00 6.83 -4.82
N LEU A 86 2.81 6.60 -4.27
CA LEU A 86 1.89 7.68 -3.89
C LEU A 86 2.46 8.57 -2.77
N ALA A 87 3.24 8.01 -1.84
CA ALA A 87 3.95 8.80 -0.85
C ALA A 87 4.95 9.76 -1.51
N PHE A 88 5.76 9.25 -2.45
CA PHE A 88 6.69 10.06 -3.24
C PHE A 88 5.96 11.15 -4.04
N VAL A 89 4.91 10.79 -4.79
CA VAL A 89 4.08 11.74 -5.55
C VAL A 89 3.47 12.82 -4.64
N ALA A 90 3.02 12.44 -3.44
CA ALA A 90 2.45 13.39 -2.48
C ALA A 90 3.51 14.36 -1.95
N PHE A 91 4.74 13.90 -1.71
CA PHE A 91 5.85 14.79 -1.36
C PHE A 91 6.17 15.78 -2.49
N GLU A 92 6.31 15.30 -3.73
CA GLU A 92 6.53 16.15 -4.91
C GLU A 92 5.46 17.23 -5.07
N ARG A 93 4.20 16.86 -4.78
CA ARG A 93 3.05 17.78 -4.84
C ARG A 93 2.86 18.63 -3.58
N ARG A 94 3.81 18.58 -2.63
CA ARG A 94 3.76 19.30 -1.33
C ARG A 94 2.49 19.01 -0.52
N ARG A 95 2.01 17.76 -0.57
CA ARG A 95 0.82 17.26 0.15
C ARG A 95 1.24 16.35 1.33
N PRO A 96 1.69 16.90 2.47
CA PRO A 96 2.26 16.12 3.56
C PRO A 96 1.29 15.12 4.18
N LEU A 97 -0.01 15.43 4.22
CA LEU A 97 -1.04 14.51 4.70
C LEU A 97 -1.17 13.27 3.80
N GLY A 98 -1.14 13.46 2.48
CA GLY A 98 -1.19 12.35 1.53
C GLY A 98 0.03 11.44 1.64
N ALA A 99 1.21 12.03 1.86
CA ALA A 99 2.44 11.26 2.09
C ALA A 99 2.35 10.47 3.40
N ALA A 100 1.92 11.12 4.50
CA ALA A 100 1.76 10.47 5.80
C ALA A 100 0.76 9.31 5.74
N LEU A 101 -0.43 9.52 5.16
CA LEU A 101 -1.44 8.47 4.99
C LEU A 101 -0.91 7.30 4.17
N SER A 102 -0.23 7.57 3.05
CA SER A 102 0.30 6.51 2.19
C SER A 102 1.36 5.67 2.91
N ILE A 103 2.25 6.31 3.66
CA ILE A 103 3.29 5.64 4.45
C ILE A 103 2.67 4.83 5.59
N THR A 104 1.75 5.42 6.36
CA THR A 104 1.12 4.74 7.50
C THR A 104 0.28 3.55 7.07
N LEU A 105 -0.55 3.71 6.03
CA LEU A 105 -1.33 2.59 5.47
C LEU A 105 -0.42 1.50 4.90
N GLY A 106 0.67 1.89 4.23
CA GLY A 106 1.64 0.92 3.73
C GLY A 106 2.35 0.19 4.86
N ALA A 107 2.77 0.90 5.91
CA ALA A 107 3.42 0.37 7.10
C ALA A 107 2.51 -0.59 7.89
N ALA A 108 1.19 -0.32 7.90
CA ALA A 108 0.19 -1.22 8.47
C ALA A 108 0.11 -2.56 7.73
N VAL A 109 0.48 -2.61 6.45
CA VAL A 109 0.51 -3.83 5.62
C VAL A 109 1.86 -4.54 5.71
N LYS A 110 2.97 -3.80 5.51
CA LYS A 110 4.35 -4.31 5.57
C LYS A 110 5.28 -3.20 6.05
N LEU A 111 6.44 -3.54 6.62
CA LEU A 111 7.36 -2.52 7.15
C LEU A 111 8.06 -1.65 6.08
N PHE A 112 8.16 -2.15 4.83
CA PHE A 112 8.94 -1.51 3.75
C PHE A 112 8.58 -0.04 3.46
N PRO A 113 7.31 0.41 3.49
CA PRO A 113 6.94 1.80 3.23
C PRO A 113 7.50 2.80 4.24
N LEU A 114 7.94 2.39 5.43
CA LEU A 114 8.66 3.27 6.35
C LEU A 114 9.96 3.80 5.74
N ALA A 115 10.57 3.11 4.78
CA ALA A 115 11.72 3.62 4.05
C ALA A 115 11.42 4.95 3.33
N ALA A 116 10.17 5.19 2.93
CA ALA A 116 9.76 6.46 2.32
C ALA A 116 9.77 7.66 3.29
N LEU A 117 9.87 7.43 4.61
CA LEU A 117 10.10 8.52 5.57
C LEU A 117 11.44 9.22 5.32
N SER A 118 12.44 8.50 4.80
CA SER A 118 13.74 9.10 4.44
C SER A 118 13.59 10.21 3.39
N LEU A 119 12.57 10.13 2.53
CA LEU A 119 12.27 11.15 1.53
C LEU A 119 11.95 12.50 2.18
N ALA A 120 11.31 12.51 3.36
CA ALA A 120 10.92 13.74 4.06
C ALA A 120 12.10 14.66 4.39
N ALA A 121 13.33 14.12 4.47
CA ALA A 121 14.54 14.91 4.68
C ALA A 121 14.82 15.89 3.53
N PHE A 122 14.38 15.56 2.31
CA PHE A 122 14.60 16.36 1.11
C PHE A 122 13.52 17.41 0.84
N TYR A 123 12.40 17.41 1.60
CA TYR A 123 11.28 18.34 1.36
C TYR A 123 11.22 19.45 2.42
N PRO A 124 10.81 20.67 2.01
CA PRO A 124 10.57 21.75 2.96
C PRO A 124 9.41 21.40 3.91
N ARG A 125 9.45 21.94 5.14
CA ARG A 125 8.44 21.70 6.20
C ARG A 125 8.44 20.28 6.80
N ARG A 126 9.61 19.62 6.86
CA ARG A 126 9.80 18.30 7.52
C ARG A 126 9.22 18.19 8.94
N ILE A 127 9.28 19.27 9.74
CA ILE A 127 8.71 19.29 11.09
C ILE A 127 7.18 19.18 11.04
N ARG A 128 6.54 19.94 10.14
CA ARG A 128 5.09 19.86 9.92
C ARG A 128 4.68 18.49 9.42
N PHE A 129 5.46 17.89 8.52
CA PHE A 129 5.24 16.52 8.08
C PHE A 129 5.34 15.54 9.26
N GLY A 130 6.38 15.64 10.10
CA GLY A 130 6.55 14.78 11.28
C GLY A 130 5.37 14.87 12.25
N ALA A 131 4.87 16.07 12.53
CA ALA A 131 3.69 16.25 13.37
C ALA A 131 2.45 15.57 12.76
N ILE A 132 2.19 15.78 11.47
CA ILE A 132 1.08 15.13 10.76
C ILE A 132 1.24 13.60 10.77
N PHE A 133 2.45 13.10 10.55
CA PHE A 133 2.73 11.66 10.53
C PHE A 133 2.44 11.03 11.89
N ILE A 134 2.87 11.65 13.00
CA ILE A 134 2.55 11.19 14.36
C ILE A 134 1.03 11.19 14.57
N THR A 135 0.32 12.23 14.15
CA THR A 135 -1.15 12.29 14.28
C THR A 135 -1.87 11.22 13.45
N VAL A 136 -1.34 10.86 12.28
CA VAL A 136 -1.93 9.81 11.42
C VAL A 136 -1.59 8.40 11.93
N LEU A 137 -0.47 8.25 12.63
CA LEU A 137 -0.02 6.98 13.20
C LEU A 137 -0.72 6.65 14.53
N ALA A 138 -1.07 7.67 15.31
CA ALA A 138 -1.79 7.55 16.59
C ALA A 138 -3.25 7.16 16.40
#